data_AF-A0A1W1HLM0-F1
#
_entry.id   AF-A0A1W1HLM0-F1
#
_cell.length_a   1.000
_cell.length_b   1.000
_cell.length_c   1.000
_cell.angle_alpha   90.00
_cell.angle_beta   90.00
_cell.angle_gamma   90.00
#
_symmetry.space_group_name_H-M   'P 1'
#
loop_
_entity.id
_entity.type
_entity.pdbx_description
1 polymer ?
#
loop_
_entity_poly.entity_id
_entity_poly.type
_entity_poly.pdbx_seq_one_letter_code
_entity_poly.pdbx_strand_id
1 'polypeptide(L)'
;MGPSGTSQGTVFRRSHRPHLLATALSLALLFPAIALSQPWNDKPGSTMQPVAQPSRTSSVYIGSVMALLATFEDAGILPPEGTPQANGIIKAVIQFQSAFLKSHHPAIRQFFTDAHRVKLGPRAEEVETSFRRSGWSADTFDAVMAVGQTDNAWNTQGLSDGFREFNIGKPDFDILARLYEQSRAAFSTQGKTFQEVYAQRRREMPGTKSE
;
A
#
# COMPACT_ATOMS: atom_id res chain seq x y z
N MET A 1 -66.36 -24.48 8.63
CA MET A 1 -65.22 -24.87 9.47
C MET A 1 -63.94 -24.37 8.81
N GLY A 2 -63.26 -23.42 9.44
CA GLY A 2 -61.96 -22.91 8.98
C GLY A 2 -60.79 -23.80 9.42
N PRO A 3 -59.53 -23.30 9.43
CA PRO A 3 -59.11 -21.99 8.93
C PRO A 3 -57.78 -21.99 8.11
N SER A 4 -57.55 -20.85 7.45
CA SER A 4 -56.33 -20.06 7.33
C SER A 4 -54.94 -20.71 7.24
N GLY A 5 -54.20 -20.31 6.20
CA GLY A 5 -52.75 -20.46 6.08
C GLY A 5 -52.14 -19.41 5.15
N THR A 6 -52.26 -18.13 5.51
CA THR A 6 -51.48 -17.03 4.92
C THR A 6 -50.03 -17.13 5.39
N SER A 7 -49.07 -17.19 4.47
CA SER A 7 -47.66 -16.94 4.79
C SER A 7 -47.13 -15.83 3.88
N GLN A 8 -47.11 -14.62 4.44
CA GLN A 8 -46.41 -13.48 3.88
C GLN A 8 -44.89 -13.72 3.96
N GLY A 9 -44.22 -13.71 2.81
CA GLY A 9 -42.77 -13.65 2.74
C GLY A 9 -42.30 -12.20 2.85
N THR A 10 -41.78 -11.85 4.02
CA THR A 10 -41.20 -10.55 4.36
C THR A 10 -40.07 -10.17 3.39
N VAL A 11 -40.30 -9.12 2.59
CA VAL A 11 -39.26 -8.46 1.78
C VAL A 11 -38.32 -7.72 2.72
N PHE A 12 -37.13 -8.30 2.95
CA PHE A 12 -36.08 -7.65 3.73
C PHE A 12 -35.45 -6.52 2.90
N ARG A 13 -35.99 -5.31 3.07
CA ARG A 13 -35.51 -4.07 2.44
C ARG A 13 -34.17 -3.70 3.08
N ARG A 14 -33.06 -4.12 2.47
CA ARG A 14 -31.70 -3.78 2.91
C ARG A 14 -31.42 -2.31 2.62
N SER A 15 -31.57 -1.49 3.65
CA SER A 15 -31.24 -0.07 3.68
C SER A 15 -29.75 0.14 3.39
N HIS A 16 -29.44 0.64 2.20
CA HIS A 16 -28.11 1.14 1.86
C HIS A 16 -27.99 2.55 2.44
N ARG A 17 -27.19 2.71 3.50
CA ARG A 17 -26.68 4.01 3.93
C ARG A 17 -25.32 4.23 3.27
N PRO A 18 -25.13 5.31 2.49
CA PRO A 18 -23.81 5.71 2.04
C PRO A 18 -23.17 6.54 3.16
N HIS A 19 -22.14 6.03 3.81
CA HIS A 19 -21.27 6.87 4.62
C HIS A 19 -20.00 7.14 3.81
N LEU A 20 -20.09 8.20 2.98
CA LEU A 20 -18.93 8.96 2.54
C LEU A 20 -18.33 9.63 3.78
N LEU A 21 -17.22 9.10 4.28
CA LEU A 21 -16.36 9.83 5.21
C LEU A 21 -15.03 10.05 4.51
N ALA A 22 -14.96 11.19 3.83
CA ALA A 22 -13.71 11.81 3.45
C ALA A 22 -13.07 12.38 4.73
N THR A 23 -12.09 11.68 5.29
CA THR A 23 -11.20 12.23 6.32
C THR A 23 -9.80 12.35 5.72
N ALA A 24 -9.39 13.60 5.51
CA ALA A 24 -8.06 13.96 5.06
C ALA A 24 -7.03 13.53 6.11
N LEU A 25 -6.41 12.37 5.91
CA LEU A 25 -5.31 11.91 6.74
C LEU A 25 -4.07 12.76 6.42
N SER A 26 -3.84 13.76 7.28
CA SER A 26 -2.66 14.61 7.23
C SER A 26 -1.44 13.80 7.67
N LEU A 27 -0.83 13.07 6.73
CA LEU A 27 0.42 12.34 6.96
C LEU A 27 1.62 13.29 6.83
N ALA A 28 1.67 14.27 7.72
CA ALA A 28 2.87 15.03 8.01
C ALA A 28 3.40 14.56 9.37
N LEU A 29 4.72 14.43 9.48
CA LEU A 29 5.50 13.99 10.65
C LEU A 29 5.66 12.47 10.73
N LEU A 30 6.75 11.99 10.12
CA LEU A 30 7.65 10.96 10.67
C LEU A 30 8.86 10.82 9.72
N PHE A 31 9.62 11.91 9.59
CA PHE A 31 11.03 11.82 9.19
C PHE A 31 11.82 12.36 10.39
N PRO A 32 12.69 11.56 11.04
CA PRO A 32 13.55 12.09 12.07
C PRO A 32 14.58 13.00 11.40
N ALA A 33 14.42 14.31 11.61
CA ALA A 33 15.50 15.25 11.40
C ALA A 33 16.55 14.99 12.48
N ILE A 34 17.61 14.26 12.14
CA ILE A 34 18.82 14.22 12.96
C ILE A 34 19.49 15.58 12.79
N ALA A 35 19.09 16.55 13.61
CA ALA A 35 19.80 17.81 13.77
C ALA A 35 20.80 17.62 14.92
N LEU A 36 22.02 17.22 14.54
CA LEU A 36 23.18 17.18 15.42
C LEU A 36 23.47 18.60 15.92
N SER A 37 23.63 18.71 17.22
CA SER A 37 23.97 19.89 18.01
C SER A 37 25.16 20.66 17.44
N GLN A 38 25.05 21.98 17.26
CA GLN A 38 26.19 22.89 17.43
C GLN A 38 25.77 24.27 17.98
N PRO A 39 26.55 24.84 18.92
CA PRO A 39 26.28 26.12 19.56
C PRO A 39 26.55 27.30 18.62
N TRP A 40 25.72 28.34 18.74
CA TRP A 40 25.77 29.54 17.93
C TRP A 40 27.12 30.26 18.04
N ASN A 41 27.72 30.53 16.87
CA ASN A 41 28.78 31.52 16.72
C ASN A 41 28.38 32.42 15.55
N ASP A 42 27.98 33.64 15.85
CA ASP A 42 27.53 34.64 14.88
C ASP A 42 28.69 35.13 14.00
N LYS A 43 28.52 35.03 12.68
CA LYS A 43 29.23 35.86 11.69
C LYS A 43 28.27 36.21 10.55
N PRO A 44 28.03 37.50 10.25
CA PRO A 44 27.17 37.90 9.15
C PRO A 44 27.97 37.89 7.85
N GLY A 45 27.58 37.04 6.90
CA GLY A 45 28.18 37.00 5.58
C GLY A 45 28.13 35.60 4.97
N SER A 46 26.94 35.13 4.63
CA SER A 46 26.84 34.02 3.68
C SER A 46 25.52 34.11 2.93
N THR A 47 25.64 34.32 1.63
CA THR A 47 24.58 34.20 0.63
C THR A 47 23.71 32.98 0.93
N MET A 48 22.41 33.21 1.18
CA MET A 48 21.43 32.14 1.30
C MET A 48 21.43 31.32 0.01
N GLN A 49 22.15 30.19 0.00
CA GLN A 49 21.84 29.13 -0.93
C GLN A 49 20.48 28.57 -0.53
N PRO A 50 19.56 28.37 -1.48
CA PRO A 50 18.28 27.74 -1.18
C PRO A 50 18.59 26.35 -0.63
N VAL A 51 18.30 26.16 0.66
CA VAL A 51 18.21 24.83 1.28
C VAL A 51 17.32 24.01 0.38
N ALA A 52 17.87 22.96 -0.24
CA ALA A 52 17.12 22.03 -1.07
C ALA A 52 16.00 21.47 -0.19
N GLN A 53 14.80 21.98 -0.42
CA GLN A 53 13.61 21.55 0.30
C GLN A 53 13.41 20.07 -0.05
N PRO A 54 13.25 19.17 0.94
CA PRO A 54 13.06 17.76 0.66
C PRO A 54 11.91 17.63 -0.33
N SER A 55 12.19 17.01 -1.48
CA SER A 55 11.21 16.83 -2.54
C SER A 55 9.96 16.19 -1.95
N ARG A 56 8.83 16.93 -1.93
CA ARG A 56 7.56 16.39 -1.46
C ARG A 56 7.31 15.06 -2.16
N THR A 57 6.97 14.01 -1.40
CA THR A 57 6.56 12.74 -1.98
C THR A 57 5.49 13.02 -3.04
N SER A 58 5.74 12.56 -4.27
CA SER A 58 4.80 12.74 -5.39
C SER A 58 3.39 12.31 -4.96
N SER A 59 2.38 13.14 -5.24
CA SER A 59 0.99 12.84 -4.93
C SER A 59 0.54 11.49 -5.50
N VAL A 60 1.16 11.06 -6.61
CA VAL A 60 0.92 9.77 -7.26
C VAL A 60 1.29 8.59 -6.34
N TYR A 61 2.42 8.68 -5.63
CA TYR A 61 2.87 7.63 -4.69
C TYR A 61 2.05 7.59 -3.42
N ILE A 62 1.50 8.73 -3.00
CA ILE A 62 0.57 8.79 -1.87
C ILE A 62 -0.74 8.13 -2.30
N GLY A 63 -1.26 8.48 -3.48
CA GLY A 63 -2.51 7.94 -3.99
C GLY A 63 -2.47 6.43 -4.23
N SER A 64 -1.35 5.87 -4.68
CA SER A 64 -1.20 4.41 -4.85
C SER A 64 -1.26 3.64 -3.53
N VAL A 65 -0.67 4.19 -2.45
CA VAL A 65 -0.75 3.63 -1.09
C VAL A 65 -2.17 3.75 -0.56
N MET A 66 -2.77 4.93 -0.65
CA MET A 66 -4.16 5.15 -0.19
C MET A 66 -5.15 4.24 -0.92
N ALA A 67 -4.96 4.02 -2.22
CA ALA A 67 -5.79 3.10 -2.99
C ALA A 67 -5.69 1.65 -2.47
N LEU A 68 -4.50 1.21 -2.10
CA LEU A 68 -4.30 -0.14 -1.55
C LEU A 68 -4.97 -0.29 -0.18
N LEU A 69 -4.81 0.71 0.70
CA LEU A 69 -5.46 0.73 2.02
C LEU A 69 -6.99 0.76 1.88
N ALA A 70 -7.54 1.61 1.01
CA ALA A 70 -8.98 1.66 0.72
C ALA A 70 -9.49 0.34 0.11
N THR A 71 -8.66 -0.38 -0.65
CA THR A 71 -9.00 -1.72 -1.16
C THR A 71 -9.12 -2.72 -0.01
N PHE A 72 -8.21 -2.70 0.97
CA PHE A 72 -8.33 -3.54 2.15
C PHE A 72 -9.53 -3.15 3.05
N GLU A 73 -9.85 -1.86 3.11
CA GLU A 73 -11.04 -1.37 3.80
C GLU A 73 -12.34 -1.88 3.17
N ASP A 74 -12.43 -1.86 1.84
CA ASP A 74 -13.59 -2.37 1.10
C ASP A 74 -13.83 -3.87 1.29
N ALA A 75 -12.78 -4.63 1.57
CA ALA A 75 -12.90 -6.03 1.94
C ALA A 75 -13.38 -6.23 3.40
N GLY A 76 -13.40 -5.18 4.23
CA GLY A 76 -13.80 -5.23 5.63
C GLY A 76 -12.78 -5.94 6.54
N ILE A 77 -11.52 -5.99 6.13
CA ILE A 77 -10.45 -6.78 6.79
C ILE A 77 -9.40 -5.93 7.50
N LEU A 78 -9.47 -4.61 7.38
CA LEU A 78 -8.59 -3.73 8.15
C LEU A 78 -9.00 -3.71 9.62
N PRO A 79 -8.01 -3.68 10.55
CA PRO A 79 -8.29 -3.40 11.95
C PRO A 79 -8.82 -1.96 12.12
N PRO A 80 -9.48 -1.64 13.25
CA PRO A 80 -9.97 -0.29 13.51
C PRO A 80 -8.86 0.77 13.39
N GLU A 81 -9.22 1.93 12.82
CA GLU A 81 -8.31 3.06 12.70
C GLU A 81 -7.78 3.51 14.07
N GLY A 82 -6.55 4.02 14.10
CA GLY A 82 -5.88 4.47 15.32
C GLY A 82 -5.30 3.34 16.17
N THR A 83 -5.58 2.06 15.86
CA THR A 83 -4.95 0.94 16.55
C THR A 83 -3.47 0.79 16.14
N PRO A 84 -2.59 0.25 17.03
CA PRO A 84 -1.22 -0.06 16.67
C PRO A 84 -1.09 -0.96 15.44
N GLN A 85 -2.06 -1.87 15.26
CA GLN A 85 -2.10 -2.78 14.11
C GLN A 85 -2.40 -2.02 12.80
N ALA A 86 -3.40 -1.13 12.79
CA ALA A 86 -3.68 -0.26 11.63
C ALA A 86 -2.45 0.59 11.26
N ASN A 87 -1.80 1.18 12.27
CA ASN A 87 -0.58 1.97 12.08
C ASN A 87 0.57 1.13 11.51
N GLY A 88 0.70 -0.13 11.93
CA GLY A 88 1.68 -1.08 11.39
C GLY A 88 1.44 -1.36 9.91
N ILE A 89 0.19 -1.61 9.51
CA ILE A 89 -0.18 -1.86 8.10
C ILE A 89 0.15 -0.66 7.23
N ILE A 90 -0.23 0.55 7.66
CA ILE A 90 0.04 1.79 6.92
C ILE A 90 1.55 1.96 6.71
N LYS A 91 2.34 1.78 7.78
CA LYS A 91 3.81 1.86 7.71
C LYS A 91 4.38 0.82 6.75
N ALA A 92 3.96 -0.44 6.86
CA ALA A 92 4.44 -1.51 6.00
C ALA A 92 4.20 -1.19 4.52
N VAL A 93 2.99 -0.77 4.12
CA VAL A 93 2.69 -0.45 2.72
C VAL A 93 3.58 0.69 2.18
N ILE A 94 3.81 1.74 3.00
CA ILE A 94 4.66 2.88 2.64
C ILE A 94 6.14 2.47 2.55
N GLN A 95 6.61 1.70 3.51
CA GLN A 95 8.00 1.27 3.60
C GLN A 95 8.34 0.32 2.45
N PHE A 96 7.49 -0.67 2.14
CA PHE A 96 7.71 -1.54 0.98
C PHE A 96 7.73 -0.74 -0.32
N GLN A 97 6.81 0.21 -0.51
CA GLN A 97 6.86 1.08 -1.70
C GLN A 97 8.19 1.85 -1.76
N SER A 98 8.64 2.37 -0.63
CA SER A 98 9.90 3.11 -0.53
C SER A 98 11.12 2.22 -0.81
N ALA A 99 11.12 0.99 -0.30
CA ALA A 99 12.19 0.02 -0.52
C ALA A 99 12.33 -0.30 -2.01
N PHE A 100 11.23 -0.62 -2.68
CA PHE A 100 11.27 -0.93 -4.11
C PHE A 100 11.59 0.28 -5.00
N LEU A 101 11.21 1.50 -4.60
CA LEU A 101 11.53 2.71 -5.36
C LEU A 101 12.97 3.18 -5.15
N LYS A 102 13.52 3.04 -3.94
CA LYS A 102 14.74 3.76 -3.53
C LYS A 102 15.93 2.84 -3.26
N SER A 103 15.72 1.55 -2.97
CA SER A 103 16.82 0.67 -2.61
C SER A 103 17.82 0.51 -3.76
N HIS A 104 19.09 0.54 -3.39
CA HIS A 104 20.20 0.14 -4.26
C HIS A 104 20.71 -1.26 -3.92
N HIS A 105 20.12 -1.91 -2.90
CA HIS A 105 20.51 -3.25 -2.49
C HIS A 105 20.18 -4.26 -3.59
N PRO A 106 21.16 -5.05 -4.09
CA PRO A 106 20.97 -5.92 -5.24
C PRO A 106 19.89 -6.99 -4.99
N ALA A 107 19.82 -7.54 -3.77
CA ALA A 107 18.81 -8.54 -3.42
C ALA A 107 17.36 -8.00 -3.51
N ILE A 108 17.11 -6.76 -3.10
CA ILE A 108 15.76 -6.15 -3.22
C ILE A 108 15.38 -5.98 -4.68
N ARG A 109 16.32 -5.47 -5.50
CA ARG A 109 16.10 -5.25 -6.94
C ARG A 109 15.84 -6.57 -7.67
N GLN A 110 16.64 -7.59 -7.35
CA GLN A 110 16.48 -8.92 -7.93
C GLN A 110 15.14 -9.53 -7.54
N PHE A 111 14.79 -9.50 -6.25
CA PHE A 111 13.50 -9.98 -5.76
C PHE A 111 12.33 -9.30 -6.47
N PHE A 112 12.39 -7.97 -6.63
CA PHE A 112 11.31 -7.21 -7.29
C PHE A 112 11.20 -7.54 -8.77
N THR A 113 12.33 -7.66 -9.47
CA THR A 113 12.39 -8.04 -10.89
C THR A 113 11.84 -9.45 -11.09
N ASP A 114 12.26 -10.39 -10.25
CA ASP A 114 11.84 -11.79 -10.33
C ASP A 114 10.36 -11.96 -10.01
N ALA A 115 9.83 -11.21 -9.03
CA ALA A 115 8.40 -11.16 -8.75
C ALA A 115 7.58 -10.82 -10.00
N HIS A 116 7.97 -9.76 -10.73
CA HIS A 116 7.29 -9.36 -11.96
C HIS A 116 7.48 -10.40 -13.07
N ARG A 117 8.70 -10.91 -13.28
CA ARG A 117 8.98 -11.91 -14.32
C ARG A 117 8.20 -13.19 -14.13
N VAL A 118 8.19 -13.74 -12.92
CA VAL A 118 7.50 -14.99 -12.58
C VAL A 118 5.99 -14.84 -12.75
N LYS A 119 5.43 -13.72 -12.29
CA LYS A 119 3.97 -13.54 -12.26
C LYS A 119 3.37 -13.02 -13.56
N LEU A 120 4.07 -12.11 -14.24
CA LEU A 120 3.52 -11.31 -15.36
C LEU A 120 4.16 -11.65 -16.71
N GLY A 121 5.26 -12.41 -16.72
CA GLY A 121 5.94 -12.84 -17.94
C GLY A 121 6.26 -11.66 -18.87
N PRO A 122 5.74 -11.62 -20.11
CA PRO A 122 6.00 -10.53 -21.05
C PRO A 122 5.63 -9.12 -20.55
N ARG A 123 4.67 -8.99 -19.63
CA ARG A 123 4.24 -7.69 -19.07
C ARG A 123 5.14 -7.19 -17.93
N ALA A 124 6.13 -7.97 -17.49
CA ALA A 124 6.94 -7.67 -16.32
C ALA A 124 7.60 -6.28 -16.40
N GLU A 125 8.28 -5.98 -17.50
CA GLU A 125 9.01 -4.72 -17.68
C GLU A 125 8.08 -3.50 -17.73
N GLU A 126 6.94 -3.64 -18.39
CA GLU A 126 5.90 -2.61 -18.48
C GLU A 126 5.39 -2.24 -17.08
N VAL A 127 5.02 -3.25 -16.29
CA VAL A 127 4.46 -3.07 -14.95
C VAL A 127 5.52 -2.53 -13.98
N GLU A 128 6.76 -3.02 -14.05
CA GLU A 128 7.86 -2.49 -13.23
C GLU A 128 8.17 -1.03 -13.57
N THR A 129 8.14 -0.67 -14.86
CA THR A 129 8.29 0.73 -15.31
C THR A 129 7.11 1.59 -14.87
N SER A 130 5.89 1.05 -14.89
CA SER A 130 4.73 1.76 -14.33
C SER A 130 4.91 1.99 -12.83
N PHE A 131 5.38 0.99 -12.08
CA PHE A 131 5.64 1.13 -10.65
C PHE A 131 6.59 2.28 -10.33
N ARG A 132 7.69 2.43 -11.10
CA ARG A 132 8.63 3.56 -10.94
C ARG A 132 8.01 4.94 -11.17
N ARG A 133 6.89 5.02 -11.89
CA ARG A 133 6.18 6.29 -12.19
C ARG A 133 5.00 6.54 -11.26
N SER A 134 4.31 5.48 -10.85
CA SER A 134 3.01 5.57 -10.19
C SER A 134 2.91 4.90 -8.83
N GLY A 135 3.96 4.21 -8.36
CA GLY A 135 3.92 3.43 -7.14
C GLY A 135 3.11 2.14 -7.33
N TRP A 136 2.50 1.66 -6.25
CA TRP A 136 1.71 0.43 -6.26
C TRP A 136 0.69 0.35 -7.40
N SER A 137 0.53 -0.86 -7.92
CA SER A 137 -0.58 -1.31 -8.74
C SER A 137 -1.04 -2.66 -8.20
N ALA A 138 -2.26 -3.10 -8.53
CA ALA A 138 -2.73 -4.43 -8.16
C ALA A 138 -1.83 -5.54 -8.71
N ASP A 139 -1.35 -5.40 -9.95
CA ASP A 139 -0.45 -6.38 -10.61
C ASP A 139 0.91 -6.45 -9.90
N THR A 140 1.51 -5.30 -9.57
CA THR A 140 2.78 -5.24 -8.81
C THR A 140 2.60 -5.86 -7.42
N PHE A 141 1.50 -5.56 -6.74
CA PHE A 141 1.26 -6.06 -5.40
C PHE A 141 1.04 -7.59 -5.40
N ASP A 142 0.21 -8.11 -6.32
CA ASP A 142 0.03 -9.57 -6.53
C ASP A 142 1.36 -10.27 -6.81
N ALA A 143 2.19 -9.73 -7.71
CA ALA A 143 3.50 -10.28 -8.05
C ALA A 143 4.42 -10.40 -6.82
N VAL A 144 4.51 -9.32 -6.03
CA VAL A 144 5.35 -9.28 -4.82
C VAL A 144 4.83 -10.23 -3.75
N MET A 145 3.51 -10.29 -3.54
CA MET A 145 2.90 -11.20 -2.57
C MET A 145 3.14 -12.66 -2.97
N ALA A 146 2.95 -13.01 -4.25
CA ALA A 146 3.12 -14.36 -4.75
C ALA A 146 4.55 -14.91 -4.57
N VAL A 147 5.57 -14.11 -4.88
CA VAL A 147 6.96 -14.57 -4.72
C VAL A 147 7.41 -14.51 -3.26
N GLY A 148 7.06 -13.46 -2.51
CA GLY A 148 7.50 -13.32 -1.13
C GLY A 148 6.87 -14.32 -0.15
N GLN A 149 5.76 -14.97 -0.52
CA GLN A 149 5.16 -16.07 0.24
C GLN A 149 5.83 -17.43 0.02
N THR A 150 6.76 -17.55 -0.93
CA THR A 150 7.49 -18.81 -1.13
C THR A 150 8.47 -19.05 0.02
N ASP A 151 8.62 -20.32 0.44
CA ASP A 151 9.37 -20.72 1.65
C ASP A 151 10.80 -20.19 1.71
N ASN A 152 11.42 -19.96 0.54
CA ASN A 152 12.82 -19.52 0.43
C ASN A 152 13.01 -18.05 0.07
N ALA A 153 11.94 -17.28 -0.18
CA ALA A 153 12.07 -15.89 -0.61
C ALA A 153 12.90 -15.07 0.39
N TRP A 154 12.50 -15.09 1.66
CA TRP A 154 13.14 -14.32 2.73
C TRP A 154 14.50 -14.88 3.19
N ASN A 155 14.79 -16.13 2.85
CA ASN A 155 16.08 -16.80 3.10
C ASN A 155 17.11 -16.54 1.99
N THR A 156 16.70 -15.90 0.90
CA THR A 156 17.62 -15.49 -0.17
C THR A 156 18.66 -14.53 0.40
N GLN A 157 19.94 -14.79 0.10
CA GLN A 157 21.06 -14.07 0.68
C GLN A 157 20.91 -12.55 0.53
N GLY A 158 20.96 -11.85 1.65
CA GLY A 158 20.92 -10.38 1.73
C GLY A 158 19.55 -9.75 1.53
N LEU A 159 18.46 -10.50 1.26
CA LEU A 159 17.13 -9.90 1.09
C LEU A 159 16.63 -9.27 2.39
N SER A 160 16.70 -10.04 3.48
CA SER A 160 16.29 -9.58 4.82
C SER A 160 17.15 -8.41 5.32
N ASP A 161 18.44 -8.39 4.98
CA ASP A 161 19.33 -7.28 5.35
C ASP A 161 18.99 -6.01 4.56
N GLY A 162 18.76 -6.13 3.25
CA GLY A 162 18.34 -4.99 2.42
C GLY A 162 17.02 -4.39 2.90
N PHE A 163 16.03 -5.20 3.28
CA PHE A 163 14.76 -4.70 3.80
C PHE A 163 14.89 -4.06 5.19
N ARG A 164 15.87 -4.49 5.99
CA ARG A 164 16.16 -3.89 7.31
C ARG A 164 16.54 -2.41 7.20
N GLU A 165 17.19 -1.99 6.11
CA GLU A 165 17.50 -0.57 5.85
C GLU A 165 16.24 0.32 5.79
N PHE A 166 15.09 -0.27 5.46
CA PHE A 166 13.79 0.40 5.38
C PHE A 166 12.92 0.17 6.62
N ASN A 167 13.47 -0.47 7.66
CA ASN A 167 12.77 -0.95 8.84
C ASN A 167 11.63 -1.93 8.51
N ILE A 168 11.90 -2.83 7.58
CA ILE A 168 10.96 -3.87 7.14
C ILE A 168 11.49 -5.23 7.61
N GLY A 169 10.63 -6.02 8.23
CA GLY A 169 10.86 -7.43 8.52
C GLY A 169 9.87 -8.35 7.82
N LYS A 170 10.13 -9.66 7.89
CA LYS A 170 9.19 -10.70 7.44
C LYS A 170 7.79 -10.56 8.08
N PRO A 171 7.64 -10.21 9.39
CA PRO A 171 6.30 -10.02 9.96
C PRO A 171 5.47 -8.94 9.26
N ASP A 172 6.09 -7.85 8.79
CA ASP A 172 5.40 -6.80 8.05
C ASP A 172 4.88 -7.32 6.71
N PHE A 173 5.68 -8.15 6.03
CA PHE A 173 5.24 -8.83 4.81
C PHE A 173 4.11 -9.80 5.07
N ASP A 174 4.23 -10.65 6.10
CA ASP A 174 3.23 -11.66 6.43
C ASP A 174 1.86 -11.03 6.76
N ILE A 175 1.85 -9.85 7.38
CA ILE A 175 0.64 -9.07 7.61
C ILE A 175 0.02 -8.65 6.27
N LEU A 176 0.80 -8.03 5.38
CA LEU A 176 0.29 -7.58 4.07
C LEU A 176 -0.19 -8.74 3.20
N ALA A 177 0.52 -9.85 3.20
CA ALA A 177 0.19 -11.04 2.43
C ALA A 177 -1.10 -11.70 2.93
N ARG A 178 -1.33 -11.69 4.26
CA ARG A 178 -2.60 -12.15 4.84
C ARG A 178 -3.76 -11.24 4.44
N LEU A 179 -3.59 -9.91 4.55
CA LEU A 179 -4.64 -8.96 4.15
C LEU A 179 -4.99 -9.11 2.67
N TYR A 180 -3.97 -9.33 1.82
CA TYR A 180 -4.15 -9.58 0.40
C TYR A 180 -5.04 -10.79 0.13
N GLU A 181 -4.69 -11.95 0.69
CA GLU A 181 -5.45 -13.20 0.48
C GLU A 181 -6.86 -13.12 1.07
N GLN A 182 -7.03 -12.50 2.25
CA GLN A 182 -8.35 -12.27 2.83
C GLN A 182 -9.20 -11.34 1.95
N SER A 183 -8.61 -10.30 1.37
CA SER A 183 -9.31 -9.38 0.47
C SER A 183 -9.73 -10.06 -0.81
N ARG A 184 -8.87 -10.89 -1.41
CA ARG A 184 -9.21 -11.68 -2.60
C ARG A 184 -10.37 -12.63 -2.32
N ALA A 185 -10.34 -13.32 -1.18
CA ALA A 185 -11.43 -14.20 -0.77
C ALA A 185 -12.74 -13.40 -0.59
N ALA A 186 -12.70 -12.27 0.12
CA ALA A 186 -13.86 -11.42 0.34
C ALA A 186 -14.47 -10.89 -0.98
N PHE A 187 -13.65 -10.41 -1.91
CA PHE A 187 -14.13 -9.90 -3.20
C PHE A 187 -14.64 -11.00 -4.13
N SER A 188 -14.04 -12.19 -4.10
CA SER A 188 -14.51 -13.33 -4.87
C SER A 188 -15.97 -13.68 -4.53
N THR A 189 -16.35 -13.62 -3.26
CA THR A 189 -17.75 -13.82 -2.84
C THR A 189 -18.72 -12.75 -3.38
N GLN A 190 -18.21 -11.61 -3.83
CA GLN A 190 -18.95 -10.51 -4.41
C GLN A 190 -18.85 -10.47 -5.95
N GLY A 191 -18.23 -11.48 -6.57
CA GLY A 191 -17.99 -11.52 -8.01
C GLY A 191 -17.04 -10.44 -8.51
N LYS A 192 -16.14 -9.94 -7.65
CA LYS A 192 -15.14 -8.92 -7.96
C LYS A 192 -13.73 -9.48 -7.77
N THR A 193 -12.78 -8.90 -8.49
CA THR A 193 -11.35 -9.14 -8.31
C THR A 193 -10.72 -8.03 -7.48
N PHE A 194 -9.58 -8.33 -6.84
CA PHE A 194 -8.78 -7.31 -6.15
C PHE A 194 -8.36 -6.19 -7.09
N GLN A 195 -8.01 -6.54 -8.33
CA GLN A 195 -7.60 -5.64 -9.39
C GLN A 195 -8.70 -4.62 -9.74
N GLU A 196 -9.96 -5.06 -9.89
CA GLU A 196 -11.09 -4.18 -10.19
C GLU A 196 -11.35 -3.18 -9.06
N VAL A 197 -11.34 -3.65 -7.81
CA VAL A 197 -11.57 -2.78 -6.65
C VAL A 197 -10.42 -1.78 -6.47
N TYR A 198 -9.18 -2.25 -6.59
CA TYR A 198 -8.01 -1.37 -6.57
C TYR A 198 -8.07 -0.31 -7.66
N ALA A 199 -8.40 -0.70 -8.90
CA ALA A 199 -8.50 0.24 -10.01
C ALA A 199 -9.58 1.30 -9.77
N GLN A 200 -10.74 0.90 -9.22
CA GLN A 200 -11.78 1.84 -8.81
C GLN A 200 -11.27 2.83 -7.76
N ARG A 201 -10.68 2.33 -6.67
CA ARG A 201 -10.13 3.18 -5.61
C ARG A 201 -9.03 4.08 -6.10
N ARG A 202 -8.14 3.59 -6.96
CA ARG A 202 -7.03 4.38 -7.48
C ARG A 202 -7.52 5.63 -8.20
N ARG A 203 -8.64 5.57 -8.95
CA ARG A 203 -9.24 6.73 -9.64
C ARG A 203 -9.64 7.87 -8.71
N GLU A 204 -10.04 7.54 -7.48
CA GLU A 204 -10.50 8.49 -6.46
C GLU A 204 -9.34 9.11 -5.66
N MET A 205 -8.11 8.61 -5.84
CA MET A 205 -6.96 8.99 -5.01
C MET A 205 -6.08 10.06 -5.67
N PRO A 206 -5.35 10.86 -4.88
CA PRO A 206 -4.45 11.89 -5.38
C PRO A 206 -3.46 11.39 -6.45
N GLY A 207 -3.08 12.29 -7.35
CA GLY A 207 -2.11 11.98 -8.40
C GLY A 207 -2.61 10.97 -9.44
N THR A 208 -3.92 10.71 -9.54
CA THR A 208 -4.50 10.38 -10.84
C THR A 208 -4.50 11.65 -11.67
N LYS A 209 -4.20 11.53 -12.97
CA LYS A 209 -4.39 12.64 -13.88
C LYS A 209 -5.89 12.95 -13.87
N SER A 210 -6.27 14.13 -13.37
CA SER A 210 -7.51 14.75 -13.80
C SER A 210 -7.31 15.05 -15.29
N GLU A 211 -8.11 14.42 -16.15
CA GLU A 211 -8.20 14.83 -17.56
C GLU A 211 -8.58 16.31 -17.67
#